data_AF-A0A8R1WLY0-F1
#
_entry.id   AF-A0A8R1WLY0-F1
#
_cell.length_a   1.000
_cell.length_b   1.000
_cell.length_c   1.000
_cell.angle_alpha   90.00
_cell.angle_beta   90.00
_cell.angle_gamma   90.00
#
_symmetry.space_group_name_H-M   'P 1'
#
loop_
_entity.id
_entity.type
_entity.pdbx_description
1 polymer ?
#
loop_
_entity_poly.entity_id
_entity_poly.type
_entity_poly.pdbx_seq_one_letter_code
_entity_poly.pdbx_strand_id
1 'polypeptide(L)'
;MHIIKLHRSLLKIKNAIPRYSTITALEESEYTETPEYPPILDMTREGKLLRRRQSFQSKIQELNTIEEKQIALNMPRYYGWQCIMLNNDKVPYNAMPLVQYYTRSHFIPVAKLPEAYNEIEQQASNILQEIKPQIEDAIAIELTDVERNFKFLQDKSIKMQQEDTITKCVVRQINRIIMNNLSDNLPHILSTQIDYDARHEAFWHIGGVDPPTTTVKWRKENKWPKSTHYESTDRPVQYIGSPILTLRNRHPLKPLIPYSEAENPAFKVDKFTTIPGSVGYFREFRHGTNIPGFWPGDIDEFGLLSYHGRGHILDRKTSFGEQDNIEALHCQAMKASFGWLLAQANYQGFTTFNDLTYPLVTQTVITNGKLWSLYAYQLNTIVMHNDTVDSNPKHNICFGTKPLQLYETIENGKVLGLNEDVLIMLLQFYMNAPVERDHAMKPYLGKDEKVIADIEDDNRRCWLEERYKYLVSNRPKHSLIPEVYLWEKIYKIQHNTRFFEAKRRPFERGINPFNRRLDDHISPYIPKVLREYPRSKKKFEATYYPEV
;
A
#
# COMPACT_ATOMS: atom_id res chain seq x y z
N MET A 1 34.34 -15.83 32.90
CA MET A 1 33.81 -17.10 33.46
C MET A 1 32.49 -17.44 32.78
N HIS A 2 32.55 -18.37 31.83
CA HIS A 2 31.39 -18.85 31.08
C HIS A 2 30.62 -19.89 31.90
N ILE A 3 29.41 -19.54 32.35
CA ILE A 3 28.46 -20.53 32.85
C ILE A 3 27.55 -20.92 31.68
N ILE A 4 27.92 -22.02 31.05
CA ILE A 4 27.11 -22.79 30.11
C ILE A 4 25.91 -23.32 30.91
N LYS A 5 24.77 -22.63 30.86
CA LYS A 5 23.49 -23.22 31.24
C LYS A 5 23.01 -24.07 30.07
N LEU A 6 23.32 -25.36 30.15
CA LEU A 6 22.62 -26.43 29.46
C LEU A 6 21.12 -26.23 29.65
N HIS A 7 20.45 -25.69 28.64
CA HIS A 7 19.00 -25.79 28.53
C HIS A 7 18.70 -27.27 28.31
N ARG A 8 18.34 -27.98 29.39
CA ARG A 8 17.67 -29.27 29.30
C ARG A 8 16.34 -29.02 28.58
N SER A 9 16.34 -29.14 27.26
CA SER A 9 15.13 -29.42 26.50
C SER A 9 14.70 -30.83 26.89
N LEU A 10 13.95 -30.93 28.00
CA LEU A 10 13.06 -32.05 28.17
C LEU A 10 12.10 -32.01 26.98
N LEU A 11 12.40 -32.83 25.98
CA LEU A 11 11.40 -33.35 25.06
C LEU A 11 10.34 -33.99 25.97
N LYS A 12 9.31 -33.22 26.32
CA LYS A 12 8.03 -33.80 26.71
C LYS A 12 7.56 -34.55 25.48
N ILE A 13 7.94 -35.80 25.38
CA ILE A 13 7.20 -36.82 24.65
C ILE A 13 5.80 -36.76 25.27
N LYS A 14 4.92 -35.95 24.65
CA LYS A 14 3.50 -36.10 24.87
C LYS A 14 3.21 -37.47 24.32
N ASN A 15 3.07 -38.45 25.21
CA ASN A 15 2.43 -39.71 24.89
C ASN A 15 1.17 -39.34 24.11
N ALA A 16 1.13 -39.73 22.84
CA ALA A 16 -0.07 -39.69 22.04
C ALA A 16 -1.00 -40.75 22.62
N ILE A 17 -1.69 -40.37 23.71
CA ILE A 17 -2.93 -41.04 24.09
C ILE A 17 -3.87 -40.71 22.94
N PRO A 18 -4.44 -41.71 22.24
CA PRO A 18 -5.47 -41.43 21.26
C PRO A 18 -6.56 -40.65 21.99
N ARG A 19 -6.81 -39.42 21.54
CA ARG A 19 -8.01 -38.69 21.94
C ARG A 19 -9.16 -39.49 21.37
N TYR A 20 -9.73 -40.38 22.17
CA TYR A 20 -11.13 -40.72 22.03
C TYR A 20 -11.86 -39.38 22.07
N SER A 21 -12.55 -39.06 20.99
CA SER A 21 -13.52 -37.99 20.94
C SER A 21 -14.42 -38.16 22.16
N THR A 22 -14.32 -37.25 23.12
CA THR A 22 -15.39 -37.06 24.08
C THR A 22 -16.61 -36.73 23.26
N ILE A 23 -17.53 -37.69 23.18
CA ILE A 23 -18.87 -37.50 22.65
C ILE A 23 -19.47 -36.42 23.55
N THR A 24 -19.42 -35.18 23.08
CA THR A 24 -20.32 -34.15 23.56
C THR A 24 -21.70 -34.70 23.23
N ALA A 25 -22.44 -35.11 24.25
CA ALA A 25 -23.84 -35.47 24.11
C ALA A 25 -24.58 -34.20 23.70
N LEU A 26 -24.59 -33.93 22.40
CA LEU A 26 -25.64 -33.17 21.75
C LEU A 26 -26.81 -34.14 21.71
N GLU A 27 -27.82 -33.90 22.53
CA GLU A 27 -29.17 -34.41 22.27
C GLU A 27 -29.71 -33.69 21.02
N GLU A 28 -29.10 -33.94 19.87
CA GLU A 28 -29.67 -33.62 18.58
C GLU A 28 -30.40 -34.89 18.15
N SER A 29 -31.72 -34.78 18.00
CA SER A 29 -32.54 -35.82 17.38
C SER A 29 -31.89 -36.28 16.07
N GLU A 30 -31.30 -37.47 16.04
CA GLU A 30 -30.55 -38.05 14.91
C GLU A 30 -31.37 -38.19 13.60
N TYR A 31 -32.66 -37.89 13.66
CA TYR A 31 -33.59 -37.91 12.53
C TYR A 31 -34.27 -36.56 12.37
N THR A 32 -33.60 -35.64 11.67
CA THR A 32 -34.27 -34.51 11.02
C THR A 32 -34.95 -35.03 9.73
N GLU A 33 -36.13 -34.50 9.39
CA GLU A 33 -36.90 -34.93 8.20
C GLU A 33 -36.10 -34.76 6.89
N THR A 34 -35.12 -33.85 6.88
CA THR A 34 -34.18 -33.63 5.79
C THR A 34 -32.76 -33.98 6.22
N PRO A 35 -32.05 -34.90 5.52
CA PRO A 35 -30.68 -35.26 5.86
C PRO A 35 -29.73 -34.08 5.63
N GLU A 36 -29.09 -33.60 6.69
CA GLU A 36 -28.05 -32.58 6.63
C GLU A 36 -26.70 -33.24 6.37
N TYR A 37 -26.31 -33.34 5.09
CA TYR A 37 -25.00 -33.88 4.73
C TYR A 37 -23.89 -32.83 4.99
N PRO A 38 -22.72 -33.25 5.50
CA PRO A 38 -21.58 -32.34 5.61
C PRO A 38 -21.11 -31.90 4.20
N PRO A 39 -20.51 -30.70 4.09
CA PRO A 39 -20.01 -30.21 2.81
C PRO A 39 -18.92 -31.15 2.27
N ILE A 40 -18.98 -31.44 0.96
CA ILE A 40 -17.95 -32.24 0.29
C ILE A 40 -16.69 -31.38 0.16
N LEU A 41 -15.60 -31.80 0.80
CA LEU A 41 -14.35 -31.06 0.81
C LEU A 41 -13.29 -31.74 -0.04
N ASP A 42 -12.55 -30.95 -0.81
CA ASP A 42 -11.36 -31.45 -1.49
C ASP A 42 -10.26 -31.77 -0.47
N MET A 43 -9.93 -33.06 -0.36
CA MET A 43 -8.94 -33.60 0.56
C MET A 43 -7.52 -33.68 -0.03
N THR A 44 -7.37 -33.29 -1.30
CA THR A 44 -6.05 -33.10 -1.90
C THR A 44 -5.24 -32.07 -1.10
N ARG A 45 -3.92 -32.11 -1.27
CA ARG A 45 -3.02 -31.15 -0.63
C ARG A 45 -3.33 -29.71 -1.06
N GLU A 46 -3.70 -29.51 -2.32
CA GLU A 46 -4.05 -28.20 -2.90
C GLU A 46 -5.33 -27.67 -2.28
N GLY A 47 -6.39 -28.49 -2.23
CA GLY A 47 -7.65 -28.13 -1.57
C GLY A 47 -7.48 -27.81 -0.08
N LYS A 48 -6.60 -28.54 0.64
CA LYS A 48 -6.26 -28.22 2.04
C LYS A 48 -5.52 -26.89 2.19
N LEU A 49 -4.56 -26.59 1.30
CA LEU A 49 -3.82 -25.33 1.33
C LEU A 49 -4.72 -24.14 0.99
N LEU A 50 -5.60 -24.29 -0.01
CA LEU A 50 -6.59 -23.28 -0.38
C LEU A 50 -7.53 -22.98 0.79
N ARG A 51 -8.13 -24.00 1.40
CA ARG A 51 -9.00 -23.81 2.58
C ARG A 51 -8.29 -23.13 3.75
N ARG A 52 -7.00 -23.45 3.96
CA ARG A 52 -6.20 -22.77 4.99
C ARG A 52 -6.01 -21.28 4.67
N ARG A 53 -5.77 -20.93 3.39
CA ARG A 53 -5.68 -19.53 2.95
C ARG A 53 -7.02 -18.82 3.09
N GLN A 54 -8.11 -19.42 2.62
CA GLN A 54 -9.46 -18.88 2.73
C GLN A 54 -9.86 -18.65 4.19
N SER A 55 -9.62 -19.63 5.09
CA SER A 55 -9.88 -19.45 6.52
C SER A 55 -9.08 -18.29 7.12
N PHE A 56 -7.81 -18.11 6.73
CA PHE A 56 -7.03 -16.96 7.16
C PHE A 56 -7.59 -15.64 6.62
N GLN A 57 -8.02 -15.61 5.36
CA GLN A 57 -8.64 -14.44 4.73
C GLN A 57 -9.97 -14.05 5.41
N SER A 58 -10.84 -15.02 5.67
CA SER A 58 -12.13 -14.81 6.36
C SER A 58 -11.91 -14.25 7.77
N LYS A 59 -10.94 -14.79 8.52
CA LYS A 59 -10.61 -14.27 9.85
C LYS A 59 -10.14 -12.82 9.82
N ILE A 60 -9.35 -12.41 8.81
CA ILE A 60 -8.96 -10.99 8.66
C ILE A 60 -10.18 -10.14 8.34
N GLN A 61 -11.06 -10.63 7.47
CA GLN A 61 -12.26 -9.91 7.07
C GLN A 61 -13.20 -9.65 8.26
N GLU A 62 -13.34 -10.63 9.16
CA GLU A 62 -14.20 -10.60 10.36
C GLU A 62 -13.71 -9.68 11.49
N LEU A 63 -12.46 -9.21 11.45
CA LEU A 63 -11.97 -8.27 12.47
C LEU A 63 -12.71 -6.94 12.42
N ASN A 64 -13.00 -6.37 13.58
CA ASN A 64 -13.85 -5.19 13.70
C ASN A 64 -13.12 -3.89 13.32
N THR A 65 -11.87 -3.73 13.80
CA THR A 65 -11.14 -2.46 13.67
C THR A 65 -10.12 -2.46 12.52
N ILE A 66 -9.85 -1.28 11.97
CA ILE A 66 -8.88 -1.08 10.88
C ILE A 66 -7.49 -1.56 11.29
N GLU A 67 -7.07 -1.19 12.49
CA GLU A 67 -5.72 -1.44 12.97
C GLU A 67 -5.51 -2.92 13.32
N GLU A 68 -6.51 -3.60 13.87
CA GLU A 68 -6.44 -5.05 14.08
C GLU A 68 -6.26 -5.78 12.76
N LYS A 69 -6.96 -5.36 11.69
CA LYS A 69 -6.75 -5.91 10.33
C LYS A 69 -5.32 -5.72 9.84
N GLN A 70 -4.73 -4.55 10.07
CA GLN A 70 -3.33 -4.28 9.69
C GLN A 70 -2.32 -5.09 10.51
N ILE A 71 -2.58 -5.27 11.82
CA ILE A 71 -1.77 -6.15 12.67
C ILE A 71 -1.88 -7.59 12.15
N ALA A 72 -3.10 -8.06 11.92
CA ALA A 72 -3.42 -9.40 11.42
C ALA A 72 -2.72 -9.75 10.11
N LEU A 73 -2.65 -8.79 9.17
CA LEU A 73 -1.93 -8.95 7.91
C LEU A 73 -0.42 -9.22 8.11
N ASN A 74 0.17 -8.71 9.19
CA ASN A 74 1.58 -8.87 9.51
C ASN A 74 1.86 -10.01 10.50
N MET A 75 0.84 -10.58 11.15
CA MET A 75 0.96 -11.66 12.13
C MET A 75 1.80 -12.86 11.66
N PRO A 76 1.66 -13.36 10.40
CA PRO A 76 2.39 -14.55 9.96
C PRO A 76 3.90 -14.39 9.90
N ARG A 77 4.43 -13.15 9.88
CA ARG A 77 5.86 -12.87 9.64
C ARG A 77 6.40 -11.84 10.62
N TYR A 78 7.22 -12.29 11.57
CA TYR A 78 7.86 -11.45 12.57
C TYR A 78 8.75 -10.34 12.00
N TYR A 79 9.46 -10.63 10.90
CA TYR A 79 10.36 -9.71 10.21
C TYR A 79 9.67 -8.93 9.08
N GLY A 80 8.34 -9.07 8.96
CA GLY A 80 7.59 -8.60 7.80
C GLY A 80 7.81 -9.46 6.55
N TRP A 81 7.38 -8.90 5.44
CA TRP A 81 7.34 -9.52 4.12
C TRP A 81 8.55 -9.09 3.30
N GLN A 82 9.01 -9.96 2.40
CA GLN A 82 10.02 -9.57 1.41
C GLN A 82 9.32 -8.82 0.26
N CYS A 83 9.01 -7.55 0.49
CA CYS A 83 8.24 -6.70 -0.39
C CYS A 83 9.04 -6.27 -1.62
N ILE A 84 8.35 -6.13 -2.74
CA ILE A 84 8.84 -5.38 -3.89
C ILE A 84 8.57 -3.90 -3.61
N MET A 85 9.63 -3.08 -3.69
CA MET A 85 9.54 -1.67 -3.30
C MET A 85 9.20 -0.81 -4.52
N LEU A 86 8.02 -0.19 -4.49
CA LEU A 86 7.57 0.80 -5.45
C LEU A 86 7.65 2.20 -4.83
N ASN A 87 8.47 3.07 -5.43
CA ASN A 87 8.63 4.45 -4.96
C ASN A 87 8.22 5.42 -6.08
N ASN A 88 7.89 6.66 -5.73
CA ASN A 88 7.65 7.72 -6.72
C ASN A 88 8.92 8.03 -7.53
N ASP A 89 10.02 8.28 -6.83
CA ASP A 89 11.28 8.76 -7.41
C ASP A 89 12.02 7.71 -8.27
N LYS A 90 11.67 6.42 -8.15
CA LYS A 90 12.41 5.35 -8.84
C LYS A 90 11.49 4.60 -9.79
N VAL A 91 11.64 4.90 -11.07
CA VAL A 91 11.00 4.18 -12.17
C VAL A 91 12.11 3.60 -13.05
N PRO A 92 12.25 2.28 -13.18
CA PRO A 92 13.20 1.70 -14.13
C PRO A 92 12.80 1.93 -15.60
N TYR A 93 13.64 1.46 -16.52
CA TYR A 93 13.33 1.46 -17.96
C TYR A 93 12.23 0.44 -18.26
N ASN A 94 11.30 0.79 -19.16
CA ASN A 94 10.18 -0.04 -19.58
C ASN A 94 9.40 -0.64 -18.39
N ALA A 95 9.11 0.20 -17.40
CA ALA A 95 8.41 -0.21 -16.18
C ALA A 95 6.88 -0.28 -16.35
N MET A 96 6.33 0.31 -17.43
CA MET A 96 4.90 0.46 -17.67
C MET A 96 4.14 -0.88 -17.61
N PRO A 97 4.55 -1.95 -18.31
CA PRO A 97 3.82 -3.22 -18.29
C PRO A 97 3.78 -3.84 -16.90
N LEU A 98 4.87 -3.73 -16.13
CA LEU A 98 4.94 -4.22 -14.76
C LEU A 98 3.99 -3.42 -13.86
N VAL A 99 4.03 -2.09 -13.91
CA VAL A 99 3.18 -1.24 -13.06
C VAL A 99 1.71 -1.46 -13.37
N GLN A 100 1.32 -1.55 -14.64
CA GLN A 100 -0.05 -1.84 -15.05
C GLN A 100 -0.50 -3.19 -14.50
N TYR A 101 0.30 -4.27 -14.64
CA TYR A 101 -0.06 -5.58 -14.10
C TYR A 101 -0.14 -5.59 -12.57
N TYR A 102 0.82 -4.98 -11.89
CA TYR A 102 0.94 -4.99 -10.43
C TYR A 102 -0.14 -4.18 -9.71
N THR A 103 -0.64 -3.14 -10.35
CA THR A 103 -1.75 -2.31 -9.86
C THR A 103 -3.08 -2.65 -10.53
N ARG A 104 -3.04 -3.58 -11.50
CA ARG A 104 -4.15 -3.95 -12.38
C ARG A 104 -4.84 -2.74 -13.01
N SER A 105 -4.03 -1.77 -13.42
CA SER A 105 -4.47 -0.48 -13.97
C SER A 105 -4.32 -0.44 -15.48
N HIS A 106 -5.40 -0.11 -16.17
CA HIS A 106 -5.38 0.23 -17.58
C HIS A 106 -5.14 1.73 -17.74
N PHE A 107 -4.18 2.10 -18.59
CA PHE A 107 -3.82 3.51 -18.83
C PHE A 107 -4.45 4.00 -20.12
N ILE A 108 -5.17 5.12 -20.05
CA ILE A 108 -5.86 5.76 -21.18
C ILE A 108 -5.22 7.14 -21.39
N PRO A 109 -4.40 7.31 -22.45
CA PRO A 109 -3.85 8.61 -22.78
C PRO A 109 -4.96 9.54 -23.30
N VAL A 110 -5.07 10.71 -22.72
CA VAL A 110 -6.08 11.72 -23.09
C VAL A 110 -5.43 13.08 -23.33
N ALA A 111 -5.98 13.87 -24.25
CA ALA A 111 -5.53 15.25 -24.46
C ALA A 111 -6.18 16.22 -23.48
N LYS A 112 -7.44 15.98 -23.15
CA LYS A 112 -8.26 16.72 -22.17
C LYS A 112 -8.73 15.77 -21.06
N LEU A 113 -9.22 16.34 -19.96
CA LEU A 113 -9.79 15.55 -18.86
C LEU A 113 -11.01 14.71 -19.33
N PRO A 114 -11.35 13.62 -18.61
CA PRO A 114 -12.52 12.79 -18.93
C PRO A 114 -13.84 13.58 -18.99
N GLU A 115 -14.85 13.02 -19.65
CA GLU A 115 -16.15 13.67 -19.86
C GLU A 115 -16.84 14.14 -18.56
N ALA A 116 -16.55 13.46 -17.45
CA ALA A 116 -17.02 13.83 -16.11
C ALA A 116 -16.66 15.27 -15.68
N TYR A 117 -15.69 15.91 -16.34
CA TYR A 117 -15.25 17.27 -16.03
C TYR A 117 -15.83 18.36 -16.96
N ASN A 118 -16.53 17.97 -18.04
CA ASN A 118 -17.02 18.91 -19.05
C ASN A 118 -18.04 19.92 -18.51
N GLU A 119 -18.90 19.49 -17.58
CA GLU A 119 -19.91 20.36 -16.95
C GLU A 119 -19.29 21.54 -16.20
N ILE A 120 -18.05 21.37 -15.72
CA ILE A 120 -17.35 22.32 -14.87
C ILE A 120 -16.47 23.27 -15.70
N GLU A 121 -16.18 22.93 -16.96
CA GLU A 121 -15.23 23.65 -17.84
C GLU A 121 -15.59 25.14 -17.99
N GLN A 122 -16.87 25.45 -18.22
CA GLN A 122 -17.36 26.83 -18.42
C GLN A 122 -17.26 27.68 -17.15
N GLN A 123 -17.48 27.08 -15.98
CA GLN A 123 -17.35 27.81 -14.72
C GLN A 123 -15.88 28.06 -14.39
N ALA A 124 -15.02 27.06 -14.65
CA ALA A 124 -13.58 27.17 -14.47
C ALA A 124 -12.96 28.26 -15.35
N SER A 125 -13.41 28.42 -16.60
CA SER A 125 -12.90 29.47 -17.49
C SER A 125 -13.23 30.88 -17.01
N ASN A 126 -14.40 31.09 -16.40
CA ASN A 126 -14.79 32.40 -15.86
C ASN A 126 -13.92 32.79 -14.66
N ILE A 127 -13.74 31.85 -13.72
CA ILE A 127 -12.93 32.05 -12.52
C ILE A 127 -11.45 32.27 -12.89
N LEU A 128 -10.97 31.59 -13.94
CA LEU A 128 -9.59 31.78 -14.40
C LEU A 128 -9.28 33.23 -14.76
N GLN A 129 -10.23 33.97 -15.35
CA GLN A 129 -9.99 35.37 -15.72
C GLN A 129 -9.67 36.27 -14.51
N GLU A 130 -10.23 35.95 -13.35
CA GLU A 130 -9.99 36.69 -12.10
C GLU A 130 -8.66 36.28 -11.44
N ILE A 131 -8.34 34.99 -11.50
CA ILE A 131 -7.19 34.41 -10.79
C ILE A 131 -5.88 34.53 -11.59
N LYS A 132 -5.96 34.56 -12.93
CA LYS A 132 -4.82 34.61 -13.84
C LYS A 132 -3.70 35.58 -13.42
N PRO A 133 -3.96 36.88 -13.14
CA PRO A 133 -2.89 37.81 -12.76
C PRO A 133 -2.19 37.40 -11.47
N GLN A 134 -2.93 36.85 -10.50
CA GLN A 134 -2.35 36.39 -9.23
C GLN A 134 -1.40 35.20 -9.44
N ILE A 135 -1.74 34.30 -10.36
CA ILE A 135 -0.89 33.14 -10.71
C ILE A 135 0.37 33.60 -11.45
N GLU A 136 0.26 34.53 -12.40
CA GLU A 136 1.41 35.09 -13.12
C GLU A 136 2.42 35.73 -12.16
N ASP A 137 1.92 36.57 -11.24
CA ASP A 137 2.74 37.21 -10.22
C ASP A 137 3.39 36.17 -9.29
N ALA A 138 2.65 35.16 -8.84
CA ALA A 138 3.19 34.12 -7.97
C ALA A 138 4.28 33.28 -8.63
N ILE A 139 4.13 32.95 -9.91
CA ILE A 139 5.14 32.21 -10.68
C ILE A 139 6.39 33.06 -10.87
N ALA A 140 6.24 34.35 -11.20
CA ALA A 140 7.37 35.27 -11.35
C ALA A 140 8.15 35.38 -10.02
N ILE A 141 7.48 35.69 -8.92
CA ILE A 141 8.12 35.85 -7.61
C ILE A 141 8.92 34.61 -7.21
N GLU A 142 8.31 33.43 -7.32
CA GLU A 142 8.90 32.18 -6.85
C GLU A 142 10.13 31.73 -7.66
N LEU A 143 10.23 32.16 -8.93
CA LEU A 143 11.29 31.74 -9.85
C LEU A 143 12.38 32.80 -10.06
N THR A 144 12.07 34.09 -9.96
CA THR A 144 13.05 35.18 -10.19
C THR A 144 13.48 35.92 -8.94
N ASP A 145 12.55 36.20 -8.02
CA ASP A 145 12.76 37.24 -7.01
C ASP A 145 13.19 36.70 -5.65
N VAL A 146 13.02 35.40 -5.41
CA VAL A 146 13.34 34.77 -4.12
C VAL A 146 14.64 33.97 -4.20
N GLU A 147 15.72 34.53 -3.64
CA GLU A 147 16.95 33.78 -3.41
C GLU A 147 16.78 32.78 -2.25
N ARG A 148 17.12 31.50 -2.50
CA ARG A 148 16.92 30.44 -1.51
C ARG A 148 18.21 29.66 -1.23
N ASN A 149 18.56 29.62 0.04
CA ASN A 149 19.62 28.76 0.55
C ASN A 149 19.06 27.39 0.92
N PHE A 150 19.10 26.45 -0.02
CA PHE A 150 18.63 25.10 0.19
C PHE A 150 19.68 24.21 0.85
N LYS A 151 19.26 23.37 1.79
CA LYS A 151 20.08 22.29 2.36
C LYS A 151 19.72 20.99 1.66
N PHE A 152 20.68 20.41 0.95
CA PHE A 152 20.50 19.16 0.22
C PHE A 152 20.96 17.95 1.03
N LEU A 153 20.24 16.85 0.89
CA LEU A 153 20.65 15.55 1.40
C LEU A 153 21.76 14.98 0.52
N GLN A 154 22.76 14.36 1.16
CA GLN A 154 23.96 13.82 0.49
C GLN A 154 23.65 12.60 -0.41
N ASP A 155 22.58 11.86 -0.11
CA ASP A 155 22.25 10.59 -0.78
C ASP A 155 21.49 10.75 -2.10
N LYS A 156 20.97 11.94 -2.39
CA LYS A 156 20.14 12.22 -3.57
C LYS A 156 20.82 13.23 -4.49
N SER A 157 20.50 13.18 -5.77
CA SER A 157 20.98 14.16 -6.75
C SER A 157 20.57 15.58 -6.35
N ILE A 158 21.52 16.51 -6.40
CA ILE A 158 21.30 17.92 -6.05
C ILE A 158 20.30 18.55 -7.02
N LYS A 159 20.41 18.24 -8.33
CA LYS A 159 19.54 18.81 -9.36
C LYS A 159 18.08 18.41 -9.17
N MET A 160 17.84 17.12 -8.89
CA MET A 160 16.49 16.61 -8.56
C MET A 160 15.91 17.34 -7.35
N GLN A 161 16.69 17.45 -6.26
CA GLN A 161 16.23 18.11 -5.04
C GLN A 161 15.95 19.60 -5.25
N GLN A 162 16.77 20.29 -6.05
CA GLN A 162 16.57 21.69 -6.42
C GLN A 162 15.25 21.88 -7.16
N GLU A 163 15.01 21.09 -8.21
CA GLU A 163 13.78 21.18 -9.00
C GLU A 163 12.55 20.87 -8.15
N ASP A 164 12.57 19.78 -7.38
CA ASP A 164 11.45 19.42 -6.51
C ASP A 164 11.18 20.49 -5.45
N THR A 165 12.22 21.13 -4.89
CA THR A 165 12.01 22.16 -3.86
C THR A 165 11.42 23.45 -4.44
N ILE A 166 11.88 23.89 -5.60
CA ILE A 166 11.29 25.03 -6.33
C ILE A 166 9.83 24.71 -6.67
N THR A 167 9.59 23.52 -7.20
CA THR A 167 8.25 23.02 -7.54
C THR A 167 7.32 23.05 -6.34
N LYS A 168 7.79 22.60 -5.16
CA LYS A 168 7.00 22.63 -3.92
C LYS A 168 6.48 24.02 -3.62
N CYS A 169 7.31 25.04 -3.78
CA CYS A 169 6.90 26.41 -3.47
C CYS A 169 5.90 26.95 -4.50
N VAL A 170 6.17 26.76 -5.79
CA VAL A 170 5.23 27.17 -6.87
C VAL A 170 3.86 26.50 -6.68
N VAL A 171 3.84 25.19 -6.43
CA VAL A 171 2.61 24.44 -6.19
C VAL A 171 1.86 24.94 -4.95
N ARG A 172 2.57 25.25 -3.86
CA ARG A 172 1.96 25.78 -2.63
C ARG A 172 1.32 27.14 -2.86
N GLN A 173 1.96 28.03 -3.62
CA GLN A 173 1.38 29.34 -3.95
C GLN A 173 0.16 29.21 -4.86
N ILE A 174 0.25 28.40 -5.92
CA ILE A 174 -0.88 28.16 -6.83
C ILE A 174 -2.06 27.55 -6.07
N ASN A 175 -1.83 26.54 -5.23
CA ASN A 175 -2.87 25.96 -4.39
C ASN A 175 -3.49 27.00 -3.46
N ARG A 176 -2.68 27.84 -2.80
CA ARG A 176 -3.18 28.90 -1.91
C ARG A 176 -4.08 29.90 -2.65
N ILE A 177 -3.65 30.33 -3.84
CA ILE A 177 -4.41 31.25 -4.68
C ILE A 177 -5.75 30.61 -5.09
N ILE A 178 -5.73 29.38 -5.60
CA ILE A 178 -6.94 28.69 -6.03
C ILE A 178 -7.90 28.49 -4.84
N MET A 179 -7.41 27.99 -3.71
CA MET A 179 -8.24 27.73 -2.52
C MET A 179 -8.90 29.02 -1.99
N ASN A 180 -8.16 30.13 -1.94
CA ASN A 180 -8.69 31.41 -1.44
C ASN A 180 -9.77 32.02 -2.34
N ASN A 181 -9.66 31.85 -3.66
CA ASN A 181 -10.65 32.39 -4.59
C ASN A 181 -11.86 31.45 -4.75
N LEU A 182 -11.68 30.15 -4.53
CA LEU A 182 -12.76 29.16 -4.65
C LEU A 182 -13.54 28.95 -3.34
N SER A 183 -12.97 29.27 -2.17
CA SER A 183 -13.60 28.99 -0.87
C SER A 183 -14.96 29.65 -0.67
N ASP A 184 -15.17 30.82 -1.29
CA ASP A 184 -16.40 31.59 -1.14
C ASP A 184 -17.54 31.00 -1.98
N ASN A 185 -17.20 30.42 -3.13
CA ASN A 185 -18.16 29.87 -4.08
C ASN A 185 -18.45 28.38 -3.85
N LEU A 186 -17.48 27.64 -3.30
CA LEU A 186 -17.53 26.18 -3.19
C LEU A 186 -17.36 25.72 -1.73
N PRO A 187 -18.43 25.24 -1.08
CA PRO A 187 -18.39 24.88 0.34
C PRO A 187 -17.45 23.69 0.62
N HIS A 188 -17.30 22.77 -0.34
CA HIS A 188 -16.40 21.61 -0.16
C HIS A 188 -14.93 22.03 -0.13
N ILE A 189 -14.56 23.12 -0.79
CA ILE A 189 -13.19 23.66 -0.76
C ILE A 189 -12.89 24.23 0.62
N LEU A 190 -13.84 24.95 1.21
CA LEU A 190 -13.69 25.51 2.55
C LEU A 190 -13.48 24.42 3.62
N SER A 191 -14.15 23.27 3.48
CA SER A 191 -14.02 22.14 4.40
C SER A 191 -12.84 21.21 4.08
N THR A 192 -12.05 21.49 3.03
CA THR A 192 -10.98 20.59 2.60
C THR A 192 -9.74 20.75 3.49
N GLN A 193 -9.20 19.63 3.97
CA GLN A 193 -7.95 19.60 4.70
C GLN A 193 -6.76 19.51 3.74
N ILE A 194 -5.72 20.30 4.03
CA ILE A 194 -4.47 20.34 3.26
C ILE A 194 -3.36 19.73 4.08
N ASP A 195 -2.70 18.70 3.55
CA ASP A 195 -1.49 18.15 4.15
C ASP A 195 -0.29 18.37 3.24
N TYR A 196 0.83 18.74 3.84
CA TYR A 196 2.11 18.93 3.16
C TYR A 196 3.03 17.75 3.47
N ASP A 197 3.72 17.24 2.44
CA ASP A 197 4.72 16.17 2.59
C ASP A 197 4.16 14.94 3.38
N ALA A 198 2.88 14.62 3.16
CA ALA A 198 2.19 13.52 3.85
C ALA A 198 2.82 12.16 3.50
N ARG A 199 2.85 11.24 4.46
CA ARG A 199 3.40 9.89 4.27
C ARG A 199 2.34 8.97 3.68
N HIS A 200 2.50 8.57 2.42
CA HIS A 200 1.63 7.60 1.77
C HIS A 200 2.32 6.24 1.67
N GLU A 201 1.70 5.21 2.22
CA GLU A 201 2.17 3.83 2.13
C GLU A 201 1.03 2.89 1.78
N ALA A 202 1.28 1.92 0.91
CA ALA A 202 0.29 0.93 0.54
C ALA A 202 0.93 -0.45 0.37
N PHE A 203 0.25 -1.49 0.82
CA PHE A 203 0.69 -2.87 0.80
C PHE A 203 -0.42 -3.78 0.26
N TRP A 204 -0.05 -4.64 -0.68
CA TRP A 204 -0.93 -5.65 -1.25
C TRP A 204 -0.16 -6.88 -1.72
N HIS A 205 -0.89 -7.94 -2.01
CA HIS A 205 -0.37 -9.15 -2.64
C HIS A 205 -0.75 -9.18 -4.12
N ILE A 206 0.22 -9.52 -4.97
CA ILE A 206 0.02 -9.78 -6.40
C ILE A 206 0.35 -11.25 -6.72
N GLY A 207 -0.61 -11.92 -7.36
CA GLY A 207 -0.51 -13.29 -7.84
C GLY A 207 -0.02 -13.40 -9.29
N GLY A 208 0.06 -14.62 -9.81
CA GLY A 208 0.36 -14.86 -11.21
C GLY A 208 1.80 -14.51 -11.65
N VAL A 209 2.69 -14.24 -10.70
CA VAL A 209 4.13 -13.97 -10.93
C VAL A 209 4.93 -15.25 -10.82
N ASP A 210 5.94 -15.39 -11.67
CA ASP A 210 6.79 -16.58 -11.69
C ASP A 210 7.53 -16.77 -10.35
N PRO A 211 7.61 -18.02 -9.85
CA PRO A 211 8.34 -18.32 -8.63
C PRO A 211 9.84 -18.06 -8.84
N PRO A 212 10.55 -17.57 -7.81
CA PRO A 212 11.99 -17.42 -7.92
C PRO A 212 12.66 -18.81 -7.96
N THR A 213 13.85 -18.87 -8.54
CA THR A 213 14.63 -20.13 -8.66
C THR A 213 14.84 -20.84 -7.32
N THR A 214 14.97 -20.08 -6.22
CA THR A 214 15.08 -20.60 -4.86
C THR A 214 13.83 -21.35 -4.41
N THR A 215 12.63 -20.84 -4.71
CA THR A 215 11.38 -21.53 -4.39
C THR A 215 11.20 -22.78 -5.24
N VAL A 216 11.56 -22.74 -6.53
CA VAL A 216 11.51 -23.92 -7.40
C VAL A 216 12.44 -25.02 -6.88
N LYS A 217 13.67 -24.68 -6.49
CA LYS A 217 14.61 -25.63 -5.85
C LYS A 217 14.04 -26.21 -4.56
N TRP A 218 13.51 -25.35 -3.69
CA TRP A 218 12.89 -25.77 -2.43
C TRP A 218 11.69 -26.72 -2.67
N ARG A 219 10.83 -26.44 -3.65
CA ARG A 219 9.70 -27.34 -4.01
C ARG A 219 10.20 -28.71 -4.48
N LYS A 220 11.27 -28.75 -5.29
CA LYS A 220 11.93 -29.98 -5.75
C LYS A 220 12.51 -30.79 -4.58
N GLU A 221 13.24 -30.14 -3.69
CA GLU A 221 13.85 -30.77 -2.50
C GLU A 221 12.80 -31.33 -1.53
N ASN A 222 11.68 -30.63 -1.37
CA ASN A 222 10.57 -31.04 -0.48
C ASN A 222 9.55 -31.96 -1.16
N LYS A 223 9.93 -32.61 -2.27
CA LYS A 223 9.10 -33.61 -2.97
C LYS A 223 7.68 -33.12 -3.30
N TRP A 224 7.52 -31.86 -3.66
CA TRP A 224 6.25 -31.37 -4.19
C TRP A 224 5.94 -32.03 -5.54
N PRO A 225 4.66 -32.21 -5.90
CA PRO A 225 4.26 -32.71 -7.22
C PRO A 225 4.93 -31.92 -8.35
N LYS A 226 5.36 -32.59 -9.43
CA LYS A 226 6.08 -31.94 -10.54
C LYS A 226 5.27 -30.81 -11.19
N SER A 227 3.95 -30.94 -11.25
CA SER A 227 3.03 -29.91 -11.74
C SER A 227 3.18 -28.58 -10.98
N THR A 228 3.33 -28.66 -9.65
CA THR A 228 3.35 -27.49 -8.76
C THR A 228 4.71 -26.76 -8.70
N HIS A 229 5.76 -27.29 -9.36
CA HIS A 229 7.11 -26.72 -9.25
C HIS A 229 7.17 -25.28 -9.74
N TYR A 230 6.45 -24.99 -10.84
CA TYR A 230 6.46 -23.70 -11.51
C TYR A 230 5.20 -22.87 -11.26
N GLU A 231 4.31 -23.33 -10.38
CA GLU A 231 3.12 -22.56 -10.01
C GLU A 231 3.50 -21.18 -9.48
N SER A 232 2.74 -20.18 -9.93
CA SER A 232 2.89 -18.80 -9.49
C SER A 232 2.78 -18.67 -7.97
N THR A 233 3.42 -17.64 -7.44
CA THR A 233 3.43 -17.35 -6.01
C THR A 233 3.01 -15.92 -5.76
N ASP A 234 2.24 -15.70 -4.69
CA ASP A 234 1.96 -14.36 -4.22
C ASP A 234 3.24 -13.59 -3.91
N ARG A 235 3.30 -12.36 -4.41
CA ARG A 235 4.36 -11.41 -4.12
C ARG A 235 3.78 -10.26 -3.31
N PRO A 236 4.32 -10.00 -2.11
CA PRO A 236 4.01 -8.79 -1.38
C PRO A 236 4.65 -7.59 -2.09
N VAL A 237 3.89 -6.51 -2.22
CA VAL A 237 4.33 -5.24 -2.81
C VAL A 237 4.11 -4.15 -1.77
N GLN A 238 5.09 -3.25 -1.65
CA GLN A 238 4.98 -2.07 -0.81
C GLN A 238 5.24 -0.83 -1.66
N TYR A 239 4.28 0.08 -1.66
CA TYR A 239 4.41 1.43 -2.16
C TYR A 239 4.79 2.39 -1.04
N ILE A 240 5.71 3.31 -1.32
CA ILE A 240 6.08 4.43 -0.45
C ILE A 240 6.12 5.71 -1.30
N GLY A 241 5.30 6.69 -0.89
CA GLY A 241 5.20 7.99 -1.52
C GLY A 241 5.19 9.13 -0.51
N SER A 242 5.62 10.30 -0.97
CA SER A 242 5.57 11.56 -0.25
C SER A 242 5.13 12.64 -1.24
N PRO A 243 3.82 12.82 -1.49
CA PRO A 243 3.35 13.95 -2.29
C PRO A 243 3.82 15.28 -1.71
N ILE A 244 3.91 16.29 -2.57
CA ILE A 244 4.19 17.68 -2.21
C ILE A 244 3.05 18.24 -1.34
N LEU A 245 1.83 17.99 -1.79
CA LEU A 245 0.60 18.51 -1.23
C LEU A 245 -0.55 17.54 -1.53
N THR A 246 -1.44 17.36 -0.56
CA THR A 246 -2.66 16.57 -0.72
C THR A 246 -3.86 17.32 -0.17
N LEU A 247 -4.97 17.21 -0.88
CA LEU A 247 -6.27 17.72 -0.48
C LEU A 247 -7.15 16.55 -0.06
N ARG A 248 -7.74 16.64 1.13
CA ARG A 248 -8.65 15.63 1.69
C ARG A 248 -9.98 16.21 2.08
N ASN A 249 -11.01 15.39 2.05
CA ASN A 249 -12.37 15.75 2.40
C ASN A 249 -13.08 14.57 3.08
N ARG A 250 -14.18 14.89 3.75
CA ARG A 250 -15.07 13.94 4.43
C ARG A 250 -15.79 13.00 3.47
N HIS A 251 -16.03 13.41 2.23
CA HIS A 251 -16.77 12.63 1.24
C HIS A 251 -15.88 12.25 0.05
N PRO A 252 -16.13 11.10 -0.60
CA PRO A 252 -15.38 10.68 -1.78
C PRO A 252 -15.81 11.43 -3.05
N LEU A 253 -14.91 11.51 -4.03
CA LEU A 253 -15.24 11.95 -5.38
C LEU A 253 -16.21 11.00 -6.09
N LYS A 254 -16.97 11.52 -7.06
CA LYS A 254 -17.83 10.73 -7.95
C LYS A 254 -17.00 9.77 -8.83
N PRO A 255 -17.53 8.59 -9.20
CA PRO A 255 -16.86 7.72 -10.15
C PRO A 255 -16.69 8.45 -11.50
N LEU A 256 -15.55 8.24 -12.16
CA LEU A 256 -15.29 8.76 -13.51
C LEU A 256 -16.11 7.99 -14.55
N ILE A 257 -16.21 6.68 -14.35
CA ILE A 257 -17.05 5.78 -15.14
C ILE A 257 -17.90 4.89 -14.22
N PRO A 258 -19.08 4.41 -14.65
CA PRO A 258 -19.92 3.52 -13.87
C PRO A 258 -19.17 2.29 -13.36
N TYR A 259 -19.46 1.84 -12.14
CA TYR A 259 -18.75 0.71 -11.53
C TYR A 259 -18.92 -0.61 -12.30
N SER A 260 -20.03 -0.77 -13.03
CA SER A 260 -20.28 -1.91 -13.91
C SER A 260 -19.25 -2.03 -15.05
N GLU A 261 -18.67 -0.92 -15.48
CA GLU A 261 -17.64 -0.92 -16.53
C GLU A 261 -16.28 -1.42 -16.06
N ALA A 262 -16.10 -1.64 -14.75
CA ALA A 262 -14.87 -2.23 -14.21
C ALA A 262 -14.55 -3.60 -14.84
N GLU A 263 -15.57 -4.35 -15.24
CA GLU A 263 -15.44 -5.69 -15.85
C GLU A 263 -15.30 -5.66 -17.37
N ASN A 264 -15.25 -4.46 -17.97
CA ASN A 264 -15.17 -4.32 -19.42
C ASN A 264 -13.88 -4.95 -19.96
N PRO A 265 -13.97 -5.93 -20.89
CA PRO A 265 -12.80 -6.56 -21.50
C PRO A 265 -11.86 -5.59 -22.22
N ALA A 266 -12.33 -4.41 -22.62
CA ALA A 266 -11.51 -3.37 -23.24
C ALA A 266 -10.41 -2.84 -22.30
N PHE A 267 -10.63 -2.89 -20.99
CA PHE A 267 -9.66 -2.45 -19.98
C PHE A 267 -8.74 -3.56 -19.49
N LYS A 268 -8.73 -4.70 -20.19
CA LYS A 268 -7.87 -5.83 -19.82
C LYS A 268 -6.40 -5.42 -19.87
N VAL A 269 -5.69 -5.75 -18.79
CA VAL A 269 -4.25 -5.50 -18.67
C VAL A 269 -3.49 -6.79 -19.02
N ASP A 270 -2.41 -6.64 -19.77
CA ASP A 270 -1.56 -7.77 -20.15
C ASP A 270 -0.84 -8.38 -18.95
N LYS A 271 -0.68 -9.70 -18.95
CA LYS A 271 -0.04 -10.43 -17.87
C LYS A 271 1.47 -10.22 -17.90
N PHE A 272 2.04 -9.75 -16.79
CA PHE A 272 3.48 -9.60 -16.62
C PHE A 272 3.99 -10.61 -15.57
N THR A 273 4.51 -11.75 -16.01
CA THR A 273 4.92 -12.84 -15.09
C THR A 273 6.37 -12.70 -14.60
N THR A 274 7.19 -11.89 -15.29
CA THR A 274 8.62 -11.79 -15.06
C THR A 274 8.95 -11.25 -13.68
N ILE A 275 10.06 -11.71 -13.11
CA ILE A 275 10.56 -11.27 -11.81
C ILE A 275 10.88 -9.75 -11.85
N PRO A 276 10.32 -8.92 -10.94
CA PRO A 276 10.54 -7.46 -10.91
C PRO A 276 11.99 -7.00 -10.83
N GLY A 277 12.87 -7.85 -10.30
CA GLY A 277 14.31 -7.61 -10.26
C GLY A 277 14.95 -7.49 -11.66
N SER A 278 14.37 -8.10 -12.69
CA SER A 278 14.87 -7.96 -14.07
C SER A 278 14.53 -6.59 -14.66
N VAL A 279 13.41 -5.99 -14.24
CA VAL A 279 13.00 -4.64 -14.65
C VAL A 279 13.84 -3.58 -13.93
N GLY A 280 14.28 -3.87 -12.69
CA GLY A 280 15.12 -2.97 -11.89
C GLY A 280 14.52 -2.58 -10.55
N TYR A 281 13.40 -3.19 -10.15
CA TYR A 281 12.85 -3.04 -8.81
C TYR A 281 13.59 -3.94 -7.81
N PHE A 282 13.85 -3.39 -6.63
CA PHE A 282 14.52 -4.12 -5.56
C PHE A 282 13.51 -4.65 -4.54
N ARG A 283 14.00 -5.55 -3.69
CA ARG A 283 13.21 -6.18 -2.63
C ARG A 283 13.80 -5.87 -1.28
N GLU A 284 12.94 -5.62 -0.31
CA GLU A 284 13.33 -5.33 1.06
C GLU A 284 12.41 -6.05 2.05
N PHE A 285 12.92 -6.40 3.22
CA PHE A 285 12.09 -6.93 4.29
C PHE A 285 11.41 -5.78 5.03
N ARG A 286 10.08 -5.77 5.02
CA ARG A 286 9.28 -4.71 5.65
C ARG A 286 7.92 -5.23 6.08
N HIS A 287 7.36 -4.70 7.16
CA HIS A 287 5.96 -4.96 7.49
C HIS A 287 5.07 -4.28 6.45
N GLY A 288 4.01 -4.95 6.04
CA GLY A 288 3.03 -4.41 5.12
C GLY A 288 2.22 -3.32 5.81
N THR A 289 2.33 -2.09 5.31
CA THR A 289 1.74 -0.91 5.93
C THR A 289 0.87 -0.15 4.94
N ASN A 290 -0.32 0.25 5.41
CA ASN A 290 -1.28 1.05 4.66
C ASN A 290 -1.53 2.36 5.43
N ILE A 291 -0.99 3.46 4.93
CA ILE A 291 -1.04 4.80 5.56
C ILE A 291 -1.44 5.82 4.48
N PRO A 292 -2.64 6.42 4.55
CA PRO A 292 -3.11 7.38 3.56
C PRO A 292 -2.62 8.82 3.80
N GLY A 293 -1.82 9.06 4.83
CA GLY A 293 -1.32 10.39 5.24
C GLY A 293 -1.82 10.87 6.60
N PHE A 294 -2.84 10.21 7.16
CA PHE A 294 -3.47 10.53 8.44
C PHE A 294 -3.68 9.25 9.28
N TRP A 295 -4.04 9.40 10.55
CA TRP A 295 -4.31 8.29 11.46
C TRP A 295 -5.77 7.82 11.37
N PRO A 296 -6.08 6.54 11.62
CA PRO A 296 -7.46 6.06 11.69
C PRO A 296 -8.30 6.89 12.66
N GLY A 297 -9.54 7.21 12.28
CA GLY A 297 -10.46 8.03 13.07
C GLY A 297 -10.47 9.53 12.74
N ASP A 298 -9.65 9.98 11.79
CA ASP A 298 -9.79 11.33 11.22
C ASP A 298 -11.14 11.47 10.49
N ILE A 299 -11.67 12.70 10.40
CA ILE A 299 -12.96 12.99 9.77
C ILE A 299 -12.83 13.03 8.24
N ASP A 300 -11.73 13.61 7.75
CA ASP A 300 -11.49 13.83 6.32
C ASP A 300 -10.75 12.64 5.69
N GLU A 301 -11.45 11.52 5.53
CA GLU A 301 -10.82 10.25 5.16
C GLU A 301 -10.53 10.07 3.65
N PHE A 302 -11.08 10.91 2.77
CA PHE A 302 -11.01 10.73 1.32
C PHE A 302 -10.10 11.75 0.64
N GLY A 303 -9.23 11.26 -0.23
CA GLY A 303 -8.29 12.11 -0.99
C GLY A 303 -8.88 12.63 -2.29
N LEU A 304 -8.93 13.95 -2.45
CA LEU A 304 -9.40 14.60 -3.68
C LEU A 304 -8.28 14.69 -4.72
N LEU A 305 -7.23 15.42 -4.37
CA LEU A 305 -6.15 15.81 -5.28
C LEU A 305 -4.79 15.65 -4.60
N SER A 306 -3.81 15.12 -5.33
CA SER A 306 -2.43 15.04 -4.88
C SER A 306 -1.46 15.65 -5.89
N TYR A 307 -0.46 16.38 -5.39
CA TYR A 307 0.62 16.95 -6.17
C TYR A 307 1.91 16.19 -5.95
N HIS A 308 2.63 15.91 -7.03
CA HIS A 308 3.92 15.23 -6.99
C HIS A 308 4.94 15.97 -7.85
N GLY A 309 6.19 15.95 -7.40
CA GLY A 309 7.32 16.43 -8.18
C GLY A 309 7.71 15.42 -9.26
N ARG A 310 8.36 15.92 -10.31
CA ARG A 310 8.95 15.09 -11.38
C ARG A 310 10.47 15.14 -11.44
N GLY A 311 11.14 15.62 -10.38
CA GLY A 311 12.59 15.78 -10.35
C GLY A 311 13.37 14.51 -10.69
N HIS A 312 12.79 13.35 -10.38
CA HIS A 312 13.39 12.06 -10.67
C HIS A 312 13.66 11.78 -12.15
N ILE A 313 12.98 12.50 -13.07
CA ILE A 313 13.24 12.40 -14.51
C ILE A 313 14.66 12.89 -14.85
N LEU A 314 15.20 13.87 -14.11
CA LEU A 314 16.53 14.43 -14.35
C LEU A 314 17.66 13.43 -14.06
N ASP A 315 17.42 12.48 -13.17
CA ASP A 315 18.39 11.43 -12.79
C ASP A 315 18.32 10.20 -13.70
N ARG A 316 17.34 10.14 -14.62
CA ARG A 316 17.23 9.04 -15.57
C ARG A 316 18.38 9.07 -16.57
N LYS A 317 18.77 7.89 -17.04
CA LYS A 317 19.81 7.78 -18.07
C LYS A 317 19.29 8.36 -19.38
N THR A 318 20.11 9.18 -20.03
CA THR A 318 19.82 9.73 -21.37
C THR A 318 19.52 8.65 -22.42
N SER A 319 20.06 7.44 -22.23
CA SER A 319 19.84 6.28 -23.11
C SER A 319 18.40 5.76 -23.13
N PHE A 320 17.54 6.12 -22.17
CA PHE A 320 16.17 5.60 -22.11
C PHE A 320 15.24 6.22 -23.15
N GLY A 321 15.56 7.42 -23.63
CA GLY A 321 14.76 8.14 -24.63
C GLY A 321 13.57 8.90 -24.03
N GLU A 322 12.97 9.77 -24.85
CA GLU A 322 11.87 10.65 -24.43
C GLU A 322 10.57 9.89 -24.15
N GLN A 323 10.25 8.90 -24.98
CA GLN A 323 9.04 8.10 -24.83
C GLN A 323 8.99 7.34 -23.49
N ASP A 324 10.11 6.73 -23.09
CA ASP A 324 10.21 6.03 -21.80
C ASP A 324 10.16 7.02 -20.62
N ASN A 325 10.64 8.26 -20.79
CA ASN A 325 10.47 9.30 -19.78
C ASN A 325 9.01 9.71 -19.59
N ILE A 326 8.23 9.76 -20.67
CA ILE A 326 6.77 10.01 -20.61
C ILE A 326 6.08 8.83 -19.91
N GLU A 327 6.39 7.60 -20.29
CA GLU A 327 5.87 6.39 -19.64
C GLU A 327 6.25 6.33 -18.16
N ALA A 328 7.44 6.82 -17.80
CA ALA A 328 7.85 6.88 -16.40
C ALA A 328 6.98 7.83 -15.56
N LEU A 329 6.52 8.94 -16.14
CA LEU A 329 5.56 9.84 -15.49
C LEU A 329 4.20 9.17 -15.31
N HIS A 330 3.72 8.46 -16.34
CA HIS A 330 2.48 7.69 -16.24
C HIS A 330 2.58 6.59 -15.18
N CYS A 331 3.72 5.90 -15.10
CA CYS A 331 4.01 4.93 -14.04
C CYS A 331 4.00 5.58 -12.65
N GLN A 332 4.60 6.76 -12.50
CA GLN A 332 4.59 7.51 -11.24
C GLN A 332 3.16 7.82 -10.82
N ALA A 333 2.34 8.35 -11.73
CA ALA A 333 0.94 8.66 -11.46
C ALA A 333 0.15 7.43 -11.04
N MET A 334 0.20 6.34 -11.82
CA MET A 334 -0.52 5.11 -11.50
C MET A 334 -0.12 4.54 -10.13
N LYS A 335 1.19 4.47 -9.82
CA LYS A 335 1.65 4.01 -8.49
C LYS A 335 1.15 4.92 -7.38
N ALA A 336 1.22 6.24 -7.57
CA ALA A 336 0.86 7.21 -6.56
C ALA A 336 -0.65 7.22 -6.28
N SER A 337 -1.47 7.25 -7.33
CA SER A 337 -2.92 7.23 -7.23
C SER A 337 -3.43 5.90 -6.66
N PHE A 338 -2.94 4.77 -7.19
CA PHE A 338 -3.28 3.44 -6.67
C PHE A 338 -2.88 3.30 -5.21
N GLY A 339 -1.65 3.65 -4.86
CA GLY A 339 -1.13 3.52 -3.50
C GLY A 339 -1.92 4.37 -2.50
N TRP A 340 -2.30 5.59 -2.88
CA TRP A 340 -3.09 6.46 -2.01
C TRP A 340 -4.51 5.94 -1.81
N LEU A 341 -5.20 5.58 -2.90
CA LEU A 341 -6.56 5.05 -2.82
C LEU A 341 -6.62 3.68 -2.13
N LEU A 342 -5.63 2.81 -2.33
CA LEU A 342 -5.54 1.54 -1.62
C LEU A 342 -5.42 1.78 -0.11
N ALA A 343 -4.58 2.73 0.32
CA ALA A 343 -4.46 3.06 1.73
C ALA A 343 -5.78 3.59 2.32
N GLN A 344 -6.49 4.44 1.59
CA GLN A 344 -7.83 4.93 1.98
C GLN A 344 -8.84 3.78 2.03
N ALA A 345 -8.86 2.89 1.04
CA ALA A 345 -9.71 1.69 1.04
C ALA A 345 -9.44 0.81 2.26
N ASN A 346 -8.18 0.66 2.68
CA ASN A 346 -7.85 -0.08 3.89
C ASN A 346 -8.44 0.58 5.15
N TYR A 347 -8.51 1.91 5.20
CA TYR A 347 -9.14 2.64 6.31
C TYR A 347 -10.67 2.57 6.26
N GLN A 348 -11.25 2.19 5.13
CA GLN A 348 -12.67 1.84 5.02
C GLN A 348 -12.94 0.35 5.37
N GLY A 349 -11.91 -0.42 5.73
CA GLY A 349 -12.03 -1.82 6.17
C GLY A 349 -11.82 -2.87 5.08
N PHE A 350 -11.53 -2.45 3.85
CA PHE A 350 -11.10 -3.34 2.78
C PHE A 350 -9.65 -3.81 3.02
N THR A 351 -9.26 -4.94 2.44
CA THR A 351 -7.90 -5.49 2.56
C THR A 351 -7.51 -6.14 1.23
N THR A 352 -6.27 -6.60 1.10
CA THR A 352 -5.82 -7.32 -0.10
C THR A 352 -6.58 -8.63 -0.41
N PHE A 353 -7.50 -9.05 0.48
CA PHE A 353 -8.27 -10.29 0.36
C PHE A 353 -9.77 -10.09 0.09
N ASN A 354 -10.32 -8.90 0.36
CA ASN A 354 -11.74 -8.58 0.14
C ASN A 354 -11.84 -7.34 -0.75
N ASP A 355 -12.64 -7.47 -1.81
CA ASP A 355 -12.70 -6.46 -2.85
C ASP A 355 -13.60 -5.29 -2.49
N LEU A 356 -13.44 -4.20 -3.23
CA LEU A 356 -14.25 -3.00 -3.12
C LEU A 356 -15.71 -3.28 -3.45
N THR A 357 -16.63 -2.69 -2.69
CA THR A 357 -18.07 -2.70 -2.99
C THR A 357 -18.50 -1.48 -3.82
N TYR A 358 -17.65 -0.46 -3.90
CA TYR A 358 -17.83 0.77 -4.65
C TYR A 358 -16.48 1.30 -5.13
N PRO A 359 -16.42 2.05 -6.24
CA PRO A 359 -15.18 2.60 -6.74
C PRO A 359 -14.74 3.82 -5.92
N LEU A 360 -13.42 4.00 -5.80
CA LEU A 360 -12.82 5.22 -5.26
C LEU A 360 -12.10 5.98 -6.35
N VAL A 361 -12.17 7.31 -6.32
CA VAL A 361 -11.55 8.18 -7.34
C VAL A 361 -10.62 9.17 -6.67
N THR A 362 -9.48 9.42 -7.31
CA THR A 362 -8.56 10.49 -6.93
C THR A 362 -8.00 11.18 -8.18
N GLN A 363 -7.56 12.41 -8.00
CA GLN A 363 -6.87 13.20 -9.00
C GLN A 363 -5.40 13.33 -8.60
N THR A 364 -4.52 13.36 -9.59
CA THR A 364 -3.08 13.43 -9.38
C THR A 364 -2.46 14.37 -10.40
N VAL A 365 -1.64 15.30 -9.91
CA VAL A 365 -0.91 16.26 -10.74
C VAL A 365 0.57 16.03 -10.53
N ILE A 366 1.30 15.85 -11.63
CA ILE A 366 2.76 15.73 -11.63
C ILE A 366 3.33 16.95 -12.34
N THR A 367 4.21 17.69 -11.66
CA THR A 367 4.74 18.95 -12.20
C THR A 367 6.18 19.23 -11.77
N ASN A 368 6.87 20.08 -12.52
CA ASN A 368 8.10 20.76 -12.11
C ASN A 368 7.94 22.29 -12.04
N GLY A 369 6.70 22.78 -11.92
CA GLY A 369 6.34 24.20 -11.99
C GLY A 369 6.08 24.69 -13.42
N LYS A 370 6.81 24.17 -14.42
CA LYS A 370 6.65 24.56 -15.84
C LYS A 370 5.83 23.56 -16.66
N LEU A 371 6.12 22.27 -16.54
CA LEU A 371 5.45 21.19 -17.24
C LEU A 371 4.49 20.47 -16.29
N TRP A 372 3.24 20.32 -16.71
CA TRP A 372 2.14 19.78 -15.92
C TRP A 372 1.56 18.55 -16.59
N SER A 373 1.39 17.47 -15.85
CA SER A 373 0.72 16.25 -16.29
C SER A 373 -0.42 15.95 -15.33
N LEU A 374 -1.63 15.86 -15.85
CA LEU A 374 -2.85 15.69 -15.08
C LEU A 374 -3.37 14.27 -15.24
N TYR A 375 -3.78 13.67 -14.12
CA TYR A 375 -4.25 12.30 -14.06
C TYR A 375 -5.53 12.20 -13.23
N ALA A 376 -6.47 11.40 -13.72
CA ALA A 376 -7.68 11.03 -12.98
C ALA A 376 -7.70 9.49 -12.88
N TYR A 377 -7.75 8.99 -11.65
CA TYR A 377 -7.62 7.56 -11.38
C TYR A 377 -8.85 7.04 -10.66
N GLN A 378 -9.37 5.90 -11.12
CA GLN A 378 -10.47 5.17 -10.51
C GLN A 378 -10.02 3.78 -10.08
N LEU A 379 -10.08 3.54 -8.77
CA LEU A 379 -9.83 2.26 -8.13
C LEU A 379 -11.14 1.46 -8.08
N ASN A 380 -11.16 0.35 -8.82
CA ASN A 380 -12.30 -0.56 -8.95
C ASN A 380 -12.07 -1.90 -8.25
N THR A 381 -10.80 -2.34 -8.15
CA THR A 381 -10.40 -3.60 -7.53
C THR A 381 -9.08 -3.47 -6.77
N ILE A 382 -8.99 -4.18 -5.65
CA ILE A 382 -7.75 -4.35 -4.87
C ILE A 382 -7.37 -5.83 -4.69
N VAL A 383 -8.22 -6.74 -5.13
CA VAL A 383 -8.04 -8.19 -4.97
C VAL A 383 -7.31 -8.73 -6.19
N MET A 384 -6.01 -8.98 -5.98
CA MET A 384 -5.06 -9.38 -7.03
C MET A 384 -4.16 -10.55 -6.60
N HIS A 385 -4.49 -11.26 -5.52
CA HIS A 385 -3.71 -12.39 -5.03
C HIS A 385 -3.93 -13.65 -5.90
N ASN A 386 -3.07 -14.65 -5.76
CA ASN A 386 -2.95 -15.79 -6.67
C ASN A 386 -4.23 -16.61 -6.84
N ASP A 387 -5.08 -16.67 -5.81
CA ASP A 387 -6.35 -17.41 -5.86
C ASP A 387 -7.43 -16.68 -6.69
N THR A 388 -7.27 -15.38 -6.96
CA THR A 388 -8.29 -14.53 -7.60
C THR A 388 -7.79 -13.77 -8.82
N VAL A 389 -6.47 -13.71 -9.04
CA VAL A 389 -5.86 -12.89 -10.11
C VAL A 389 -6.40 -13.23 -11.49
N ASP A 390 -6.56 -14.53 -11.80
CA ASP A 390 -7.02 -15.01 -13.10
C ASP A 390 -8.57 -15.05 -13.21
N SER A 391 -9.31 -15.03 -12.09
CA SER A 391 -10.78 -15.15 -12.08
C SER A 391 -11.53 -13.83 -11.91
N ASN A 392 -10.95 -12.85 -11.21
CA ASN A 392 -11.54 -11.53 -11.04
C ASN A 392 -11.54 -10.81 -12.41
N PRO A 393 -12.65 -10.32 -12.95
CA PRO A 393 -12.68 -9.63 -14.24
C PRO A 393 -12.43 -8.11 -14.13
N LYS A 394 -12.43 -7.53 -12.92
CA LYS A 394 -12.37 -6.08 -12.73
C LYS A 394 -10.99 -5.49 -13.02
N HIS A 395 -10.93 -4.27 -13.53
CA HIS A 395 -9.69 -3.52 -13.80
C HIS A 395 -9.79 -2.08 -13.29
N ASN A 396 -8.66 -1.56 -12.79
CA ASN A 396 -8.52 -0.16 -12.40
C ASN A 396 -8.22 0.70 -13.63
N ILE A 397 -8.51 2.00 -13.56
CA ILE A 397 -8.41 2.87 -14.73
C ILE A 397 -7.69 4.15 -14.37
N CYS A 398 -6.78 4.56 -15.23
CA CYS A 398 -6.02 5.79 -15.12
C CYS A 398 -6.09 6.56 -16.42
N PHE A 399 -6.75 7.71 -16.39
CA PHE A 399 -6.67 8.71 -17.46
C PHE A 399 -5.49 9.61 -17.19
N GLY A 400 -4.70 9.93 -18.22
CA GLY A 400 -3.55 10.80 -18.06
C GLY A 400 -3.22 11.62 -19.31
N THR A 401 -2.81 12.87 -19.09
CA THR A 401 -2.32 13.74 -20.16
C THR A 401 -0.83 13.54 -20.41
N LYS A 402 -0.38 13.86 -21.62
CA LYS A 402 1.05 14.12 -21.86
C LYS A 402 1.48 15.38 -21.08
N PRO A 403 2.79 15.59 -20.84
CA PRO A 403 3.27 16.82 -20.22
C PRO A 403 2.89 18.05 -21.05
N LEU A 404 2.10 18.95 -20.45
CA LEU A 404 1.67 20.21 -21.02
C LEU A 404 2.50 21.34 -20.43
N GLN A 405 2.88 22.30 -21.27
CA GLN A 405 3.64 23.46 -20.83
C GLN A 405 2.71 24.56 -20.34
N LEU A 406 2.94 25.06 -19.12
CA LEU A 406 2.15 26.11 -18.49
C LEU A 406 2.54 27.51 -18.98
N TYR A 407 3.83 27.76 -19.21
CA TYR A 407 4.32 29.05 -19.71
C TYR A 407 5.58 28.87 -20.56
N GLU A 408 5.87 29.83 -21.45
CA GLU A 408 7.01 29.77 -22.36
C GLU A 408 8.31 30.20 -21.69
N THR A 409 8.40 31.48 -21.33
CA THR A 409 9.56 32.12 -20.71
C THR A 409 9.12 33.11 -19.63
N ILE A 410 10.06 33.51 -18.78
CA ILE A 410 9.86 34.57 -17.80
C ILE A 410 10.89 35.65 -18.13
N GLU A 411 10.42 36.83 -18.51
CA GLU A 411 11.25 37.96 -18.91
C GLU A 411 10.85 39.20 -18.12
N ASN A 412 11.84 39.90 -17.54
CA ASN A 412 11.63 41.12 -16.75
C ASN A 412 10.59 40.98 -15.63
N GLY A 413 10.55 39.83 -14.96
CA GLY A 413 9.58 39.56 -13.88
C GLY A 413 8.14 39.32 -14.37
N LYS A 414 7.93 39.11 -15.67
CA LYS A 414 6.62 38.77 -16.24
C LYS A 414 6.64 37.41 -16.93
N VAL A 415 5.58 36.63 -16.75
CA VAL A 415 5.38 35.34 -17.39
C VAL A 415 4.85 35.56 -18.81
N LEU A 416 5.53 35.01 -19.81
CA LEU A 416 5.11 35.07 -21.21
C LEU A 416 4.48 33.74 -21.66
N GLY A 417 3.41 33.83 -22.46
CA GLY A 417 2.76 32.66 -23.07
C GLY A 417 2.09 31.73 -22.05
N LEU A 418 1.35 32.28 -21.09
CA LEU A 418 0.61 31.47 -20.11
C LEU A 418 -0.48 30.65 -20.81
N ASN A 419 -0.43 29.34 -20.65
CA ASN A 419 -1.38 28.40 -21.21
C ASN A 419 -2.61 28.27 -20.32
N GLU A 420 -3.71 28.87 -20.76
CA GLU A 420 -4.99 28.89 -20.04
C GLU A 420 -5.60 27.50 -19.93
N ASP A 421 -5.46 26.63 -20.93
CA ASP A 421 -6.05 25.29 -20.94
C ASP A 421 -5.56 24.44 -19.76
N VAL A 422 -4.27 24.55 -19.41
CA VAL A 422 -3.68 23.83 -18.28
C VAL A 422 -4.28 24.30 -16.95
N LEU A 423 -4.52 25.60 -16.82
CA LEU A 423 -5.12 26.19 -15.63
C LEU A 423 -6.61 25.87 -15.52
N ILE A 424 -7.34 25.83 -16.64
CA ILE A 424 -8.74 25.38 -16.67
C ILE A 424 -8.82 23.93 -16.18
N MET A 425 -7.98 23.03 -16.70
CA MET A 425 -7.95 21.65 -16.23
C MET A 425 -7.57 21.52 -14.76
N LEU A 426 -6.67 22.39 -14.28
CA LEU A 426 -6.33 22.42 -12.87
C LEU A 426 -7.52 22.86 -12.02
N LEU A 427 -8.22 23.94 -12.40
CA LEU A 427 -9.42 24.42 -11.70
C LEU A 427 -10.53 23.36 -11.71
N GLN A 428 -10.74 22.65 -12.83
CA GLN A 428 -11.69 21.54 -12.91
C GLN A 428 -11.44 20.46 -11.85
N PHE A 429 -10.18 20.18 -11.48
CA PHE A 429 -9.87 19.26 -10.39
C PHE A 429 -10.35 19.76 -9.03
N TYR A 430 -10.10 21.02 -8.68
CA TYR A 430 -10.57 21.61 -7.41
C TYR A 430 -12.10 21.72 -7.37
N MET A 431 -12.70 22.10 -8.49
CA MET A 431 -14.14 22.31 -8.58
C MET A 431 -14.94 21.00 -8.56
N ASN A 432 -14.30 19.85 -8.81
CA ASN A 432 -14.95 18.54 -8.72
C ASN A 432 -15.39 18.23 -7.29
N ALA A 433 -16.68 18.43 -7.01
CA ALA A 433 -17.23 18.33 -5.67
C ALA A 433 -17.34 16.86 -5.21
N PRO A 434 -16.85 16.53 -4.00
CA PRO A 434 -17.12 15.24 -3.38
C PRO A 434 -18.58 15.13 -2.97
N VAL A 435 -19.12 13.91 -2.97
CA VAL A 435 -20.55 13.67 -2.73
C VAL A 435 -20.75 12.52 -1.74
N GLU A 436 -21.69 12.72 -0.82
CA GLU A 436 -22.13 11.69 0.11
C GLU A 436 -22.74 10.50 -0.65
N ARG A 437 -22.49 9.28 -0.15
CA ARG A 437 -22.93 8.06 -0.81
C ARG A 437 -24.10 7.45 -0.05
N ASP A 438 -25.08 6.96 -0.80
CA ASP A 438 -26.28 6.31 -0.26
C ASP A 438 -26.03 4.88 0.29
N HIS A 439 -24.79 4.40 0.25
CA HIS A 439 -24.41 3.06 0.69
C HIS A 439 -23.38 3.09 1.82
N ALA A 440 -23.32 1.99 2.58
CA ALA A 440 -22.39 1.86 3.69
C ALA A 440 -20.93 1.84 3.21
N MET A 441 -20.17 2.89 3.57
CA MET A 441 -18.75 3.04 3.21
C MET A 441 -17.83 2.06 3.95
N LYS A 442 -18.23 1.60 5.15
CA LYS A 442 -17.41 0.74 6.01
C LYS A 442 -18.04 -0.65 6.20
N PRO A 443 -18.25 -1.45 5.13
CA PRO A 443 -19.05 -2.67 5.20
C PRO A 443 -18.38 -3.80 6.01
N TYR A 444 -17.05 -3.77 6.13
CA TYR A 444 -16.28 -4.82 6.79
C TYR A 444 -15.76 -4.41 8.17
N LEU A 445 -16.18 -3.28 8.72
CA LEU A 445 -15.79 -2.87 10.08
C LEU A 445 -16.94 -3.13 11.05
N GLY A 446 -16.62 -3.16 12.35
CA GLY A 446 -17.61 -3.28 13.41
C GLY A 446 -18.64 -2.14 13.36
N LYS A 447 -19.86 -2.38 13.85
CA LYS A 447 -20.87 -1.33 13.95
C LYS A 447 -20.49 -0.30 15.01
N ASP A 448 -20.04 -0.80 16.17
CA ASP A 448 -19.71 -0.01 17.35
C ASP A 448 -18.19 0.27 17.42
N GLU A 449 -17.36 -0.76 17.28
CA GLU A 449 -15.89 -0.63 17.28
C GLU A 449 -15.34 -0.59 15.83
N LYS A 450 -14.98 0.60 15.31
CA LYS A 450 -14.39 0.75 13.96
C LYS A 450 -12.90 1.06 14.01
N VAL A 451 -12.51 1.81 15.02
CA VAL A 451 -11.13 2.24 15.29
C VAL A 451 -10.73 1.72 16.67
N ILE A 452 -9.43 1.54 16.93
CA ILE A 452 -8.96 1.17 18.27
C ILE A 452 -9.51 2.12 19.34
N ALA A 453 -9.62 3.42 19.02
CA ALA A 453 -10.12 4.45 19.93
C ALA A 453 -11.54 4.16 20.48
N ASP A 454 -12.36 3.41 19.73
CA ASP A 454 -13.75 3.08 20.09
C ASP A 454 -13.84 1.93 21.12
N ILE A 455 -12.75 1.16 21.31
CA ILE A 455 -12.72 -0.01 22.20
C ILE A 455 -12.86 0.46 23.66
N GLU A 456 -13.79 -0.10 24.44
CA GLU A 456 -14.00 0.30 25.84
C GLU A 456 -12.88 -0.13 26.80
N ASP A 457 -12.26 -1.30 26.59
CA ASP A 457 -11.17 -1.79 27.44
C ASP A 457 -9.86 -1.02 27.20
N ASP A 458 -9.50 -0.17 28.16
CA ASP A 458 -8.27 0.64 28.16
C ASP A 458 -6.99 -0.19 27.94
N ASN A 459 -6.90 -1.39 28.52
CA ASN A 459 -5.68 -2.20 28.39
C ASN A 459 -5.54 -2.76 26.98
N ARG A 460 -6.66 -3.23 26.39
CA ARG A 460 -6.71 -3.67 25.00
C ARG A 460 -6.39 -2.51 24.05
N ARG A 461 -7.01 -1.35 24.29
CA ARG A 461 -6.83 -0.13 23.49
C ARG A 461 -5.36 0.30 23.44
N CYS A 462 -4.76 0.55 24.60
CA CYS A 462 -3.37 0.99 24.69
C CYS A 462 -2.38 -0.02 24.07
N TRP A 463 -2.62 -1.32 24.30
CA TRP A 463 -1.74 -2.37 23.77
C TRP A 463 -1.81 -2.45 22.23
N LEU A 464 -3.02 -2.40 21.66
CA LEU A 464 -3.22 -2.42 20.21
C LEU A 464 -2.63 -1.18 19.56
N GLU A 465 -2.85 -0.01 20.16
CA GLU A 465 -2.34 1.26 19.65
C GLU A 465 -0.81 1.30 19.61
N GLU A 466 -0.15 0.90 20.70
CA GLU A 466 1.31 0.80 20.76
C GLU A 466 1.83 -0.16 19.68
N ARG A 467 1.19 -1.32 19.55
CA ARG A 467 1.60 -2.34 18.59
C ARG A 467 1.43 -1.88 17.16
N TYR A 468 0.28 -1.29 16.84
CA TYR A 468 -0.03 -0.75 15.53
C TYR A 468 0.98 0.33 15.14
N LYS A 469 1.16 1.36 15.99
CA LYS A 469 2.11 2.46 15.78
C LYS A 469 3.54 1.95 15.59
N TYR A 470 3.93 0.94 16.36
CA TYR A 470 5.24 0.31 16.21
C TYR A 470 5.38 -0.40 14.86
N LEU A 471 4.39 -1.17 14.41
CA LEU A 471 4.42 -1.85 13.10
C LEU A 471 4.48 -0.86 11.94
N VAL A 472 3.64 0.18 11.95
CA VAL A 472 3.62 1.20 10.89
C VAL A 472 4.88 2.06 10.86
N SER A 473 5.61 2.16 11.97
CA SER A 473 6.91 2.83 12.02
C SER A 473 8.01 2.06 11.29
N ASN A 474 7.81 0.76 11.04
CA ASN A 474 8.80 -0.14 10.42
C ASN A 474 10.20 -0.09 11.07
N ARG A 475 10.26 0.22 12.37
CA ARG A 475 11.51 0.28 13.13
C ARG A 475 12.10 -1.12 13.35
N PRO A 476 13.44 -1.26 13.42
CA PRO A 476 14.07 -2.52 13.76
C PRO A 476 13.58 -3.07 15.10
N LYS A 477 13.34 -4.38 15.14
CA LYS A 477 12.94 -5.09 16.37
C LYS A 477 14.15 -5.64 17.11
N HIS A 478 13.91 -6.05 18.37
CA HIS A 478 14.94 -6.65 19.24
C HIS A 478 15.67 -7.84 18.57
N SER A 479 14.92 -8.71 17.88
CA SER A 479 15.49 -9.74 17.03
C SER A 479 15.72 -9.15 15.65
N LEU A 480 16.98 -9.04 15.24
CA LEU A 480 17.36 -8.59 13.91
C LEU A 480 17.16 -9.70 12.87
N ILE A 481 17.07 -9.28 11.61
CA ILE A 481 16.99 -10.20 10.47
C ILE A 481 18.25 -11.06 10.45
N PRO A 482 18.15 -12.39 10.37
CA PRO A 482 19.32 -13.26 10.31
C PRO A 482 20.10 -13.02 9.03
N GLU A 483 21.37 -12.64 9.18
CA GLU A 483 22.30 -12.46 8.07
C GLU A 483 23.06 -13.76 7.79
N VAL A 484 23.34 -13.99 6.50
CA VAL A 484 24.23 -15.06 6.05
C VAL A 484 25.41 -14.40 5.35
N TYR A 485 26.61 -14.57 5.91
CA TYR A 485 27.79 -14.00 5.30
C TYR A 485 28.11 -14.68 3.97
N LEU A 486 28.74 -13.96 3.04
CA LEU A 486 29.03 -14.49 1.71
C LEU A 486 29.89 -15.76 1.77
N TRP A 487 30.88 -15.81 2.66
CA TRP A 487 31.71 -17.00 2.85
C TRP A 487 30.91 -18.19 3.43
N GLU A 488 29.94 -17.95 4.32
CA GLU A 488 29.04 -18.99 4.83
C GLU A 488 28.16 -19.52 3.70
N LYS A 489 27.63 -18.63 2.85
CA LYS A 489 26.85 -19.00 1.67
C LYS A 489 27.64 -19.89 0.71
N ILE A 490 28.89 -19.53 0.41
CA ILE A 490 29.75 -20.29 -0.52
C ILE A 490 30.16 -21.62 0.13
N TYR A 491 30.85 -21.58 1.27
CA TYR A 491 31.51 -22.76 1.83
C TYR A 491 30.57 -23.67 2.63
N LYS A 492 29.53 -23.14 3.29
CA LYS A 492 28.61 -23.95 4.11
C LYS A 492 27.33 -24.35 3.39
N ILE A 493 26.75 -23.46 2.58
CA ILE A 493 25.47 -23.72 1.92
C ILE A 493 25.68 -24.34 0.52
N GLN A 494 26.50 -23.74 -0.33
CA GLN A 494 26.65 -24.18 -1.72
C GLN A 494 27.58 -25.39 -1.87
N HIS A 495 28.75 -25.37 -1.24
CA HIS A 495 29.77 -26.41 -1.40
C HIS A 495 29.91 -27.36 -0.20
N ASN A 496 29.35 -27.00 0.96
CA ASN A 496 29.40 -27.77 2.20
C ASN A 496 30.82 -28.30 2.57
N THR A 497 31.86 -27.50 2.35
CA THR A 497 33.27 -27.87 2.57
C THR A 497 33.71 -27.73 4.02
N ARG A 498 32.86 -27.17 4.90
CA ARG A 498 33.17 -26.85 6.31
C ARG A 498 32.44 -27.77 7.31
N PHE A 499 32.41 -29.07 7.03
CA PHE A 499 31.64 -30.05 7.82
C PHE A 499 32.17 -30.29 9.25
N PHE A 500 33.43 -29.94 9.54
CA PHE A 500 34.02 -30.03 10.88
C PHE A 500 33.61 -28.88 11.82
N GLU A 501 33.04 -27.78 11.30
CA GLU A 501 32.63 -26.65 12.14
C GLU A 501 31.36 -26.95 12.93
N ALA A 502 31.28 -26.41 14.15
CA ALA A 502 30.08 -26.55 14.97
C ALA A 502 28.89 -25.82 14.35
N LYS A 503 27.76 -26.51 14.24
CA LYS A 503 26.48 -25.98 13.70
C LYS A 503 25.86 -24.97 14.65
N ARG A 504 26.01 -23.67 14.35
CA ARG A 504 25.54 -22.54 15.17
C ARG A 504 24.44 -21.73 14.50
N ARG A 505 24.38 -21.71 13.16
CA ARG A 505 23.44 -20.89 12.39
C ARG A 505 22.07 -21.58 12.24
N PRO A 506 20.98 -20.82 12.07
CA PRO A 506 19.65 -21.39 11.84
C PRO A 506 19.60 -22.34 10.64
N PHE A 507 20.22 -21.96 9.51
CA PHE A 507 20.24 -22.78 8.30
C PHE A 507 21.00 -24.11 8.49
N GLU A 508 22.03 -24.15 9.34
CA GLU A 508 22.76 -25.39 9.67
C GLU A 508 21.92 -26.35 10.54
N ARG A 509 20.92 -25.81 11.25
CA ARG A 509 20.02 -26.56 12.15
C ARG A 509 18.68 -26.92 11.50
N GLY A 510 18.48 -26.60 10.23
CA GLY A 510 17.20 -26.78 9.55
C GLY A 510 16.08 -25.89 10.10
N ILE A 511 16.42 -24.83 10.82
CA ILE A 511 15.45 -23.87 11.37
C ILE A 511 15.32 -22.73 10.38
N ASN A 512 14.10 -22.49 9.87
CA ASN A 512 13.80 -21.32 9.08
C ASN A 512 13.35 -20.16 10.01
N PRO A 513 14.20 -19.15 10.25
CA PRO A 513 13.85 -18.06 11.15
C PRO A 513 12.74 -17.16 10.60
N PHE A 514 12.51 -17.15 9.29
CA PHE A 514 11.47 -16.35 8.65
C PHE A 514 10.05 -16.91 8.89
N ASN A 515 9.91 -18.11 9.46
CA ASN A 515 8.61 -18.69 9.83
C ASN A 515 8.11 -18.22 11.21
N ARG A 516 8.91 -17.43 11.94
CA ARG A 516 8.51 -16.86 13.22
C ARG A 516 7.34 -15.90 13.04
N ARG A 517 6.28 -16.05 13.85
CA ARG A 517 5.13 -15.14 13.90
C ARG A 517 5.36 -13.96 14.85
N LEU A 518 4.51 -12.94 14.77
CA LEU A 518 4.58 -11.79 15.68
C LEU A 518 4.29 -12.16 17.14
N ASP A 519 3.43 -13.15 17.37
CA ASP A 519 3.02 -13.69 18.67
C ASP A 519 3.99 -14.77 19.22
N ASP A 520 5.04 -15.14 18.48
CA ASP A 520 6.08 -16.06 18.94
C ASP A 520 7.07 -15.37 19.90
N HIS A 521 6.56 -14.90 21.03
CA HIS A 521 7.35 -14.43 22.16
C HIS A 521 6.62 -14.68 23.49
N ILE A 522 7.38 -14.63 24.58
CA ILE A 522 6.81 -14.67 25.93
C ILE A 522 6.26 -13.28 26.23
N SER A 523 5.02 -13.20 26.73
CA SER A 523 4.42 -11.93 27.16
C SER A 523 5.24 -11.26 28.27
N PRO A 524 5.16 -9.93 28.43
CA PRO A 524 5.91 -9.23 29.47
C PRO A 524 5.63 -9.81 30.86
N TYR A 525 6.69 -9.94 31.66
CA TYR A 525 6.61 -10.52 33.00
C TYR A 525 6.16 -9.46 34.00
N ILE A 526 5.06 -9.73 34.71
CA ILE A 526 4.58 -8.85 35.79
C ILE A 526 5.44 -9.12 37.03
N PRO A 527 6.15 -8.12 37.60
CA PRO A 527 6.87 -8.28 38.87
C PRO A 527 5.96 -8.82 39.97
N LYS A 528 6.48 -9.73 40.82
CA LYS A 528 5.67 -10.38 41.89
C LYS A 528 4.93 -9.39 42.79
N VAL A 529 5.51 -8.20 43.01
CA VAL A 529 4.95 -7.14 43.86
C VAL A 529 3.66 -6.55 43.27
N LEU A 530 3.56 -6.47 41.94
CA LEU A 530 2.44 -5.86 41.21
C LEU A 530 1.31 -6.87 40.88
N ARG A 531 1.42 -8.12 41.33
CA ARG A 531 0.42 -9.15 41.03
C ARG A 531 -0.68 -9.20 42.07
N GLU A 532 -1.89 -9.39 41.58
CA GLU A 532 -3.04 -9.80 42.39
C GLU A 532 -2.79 -11.15 43.09
N TYR A 533 -3.41 -11.33 44.25
CA TYR A 533 -3.33 -12.57 44.99
C TYR A 533 -4.26 -13.63 44.37
N PRO A 534 -3.82 -14.90 44.20
CA PRO A 534 -2.50 -15.43 44.53
C PRO A 534 -1.44 -15.07 43.48
N ARG A 535 -0.32 -14.48 43.93
CA ARG A 535 0.79 -13.95 43.12
C ARG A 535 1.50 -15.00 42.23
N SER A 536 1.14 -16.27 42.35
CA SER A 536 1.67 -17.39 41.58
C SER A 536 0.96 -17.63 40.24
N LYS A 537 -0.29 -17.16 40.07
CA LYS A 537 -1.12 -17.49 38.90
C LYS A 537 -0.84 -16.58 37.69
N LYS A 538 -1.06 -15.26 37.81
CA LYS A 538 -0.91 -14.31 36.69
C LYS A 538 0.52 -13.75 36.62
N LYS A 539 1.42 -14.52 35.99
CA LYS A 539 2.85 -14.16 35.89
C LYS A 539 3.17 -13.20 34.76
N PHE A 540 2.32 -13.14 33.75
CA PHE A 540 2.53 -12.40 32.52
C PHE A 540 1.36 -11.48 32.21
N GLU A 541 1.64 -10.40 31.51
CA GLU A 541 0.64 -9.47 30.98
C GLU A 541 -0.18 -10.13 29.88
N ALA A 542 -1.43 -9.68 29.74
CA ALA A 542 -2.30 -10.08 28.65
C ALA A 542 -1.76 -9.51 27.33
N THR A 543 -1.90 -10.27 26.25
CA THR A 543 -1.57 -9.83 24.89
C THR A 543 -2.82 -9.92 24.05
N TYR A 544 -3.12 -8.87 23.29
CA TYR A 544 -4.36 -8.74 22.52
C TYR A 544 -4.08 -8.88 21.02
N TYR A 545 -3.29 -9.87 20.63
CA TYR A 545 -3.08 -10.14 19.21
C TYR A 545 -4.40 -10.61 18.57
N PRO A 546 -4.70 -10.18 17.34
CA PRO A 546 -5.82 -10.73 16.57
C PRO A 546 -5.69 -12.25 16.39
N GLU A 547 -6.79 -12.98 16.51
CA GLU A 547 -6.82 -14.44 16.38
C GLU A 547 -6.88 -14.89 14.90
N VAL A 548 -5.72 -14.93 14.24
CA VAL A 548 -5.59 -15.26 12.79
C VAL A 548 -4.85 -16.58 12.52
#